data_AF-A0A0F9TAE8-F1
#
_entry.id   AF-A0A0F9TAE8-F1
#
_cell.length_a   1.000
_cell.length_b   1.000
_cell.length_c   1.000
_cell.angle_alpha   90.00
_cell.angle_beta   90.00
_cell.angle_gamma   90.00
#
_symmetry.space_group_name_H-M   'P 1'
#
loop_
_entity.id
_entity.type
_entity.pdbx_description
1 polymer ?
#
loop_
_entity_poly.entity_id
_entity_poly.type
_entity_poly.pdbx_seq_one_letter_code
_entity_poly.pdbx_strand_id
1 'polypeptide(L)'
;MDSNINSKTTEEKTGYLTLIRKLWFHFLIYNTWAFTASMFFINMVILSSIMWPTDTLSDHSGELGILIGTSMYIIAFSGIFFGFLADRFSRIKLMAIAEIIFAFGLFINGFVPDGQGSITFNIFLILSLIRSFSIGGFLTLNNFTC
;
A
#
# COMPACT_ATOMS: atom_id res chain seq x y z
N MET A 1 41.56 32.02 26.58
CA MET A 1 40.63 31.64 27.65
C MET A 1 39.35 32.39 27.36
N ASP A 2 38.30 31.63 27.02
CA ASP A 2 36.97 32.01 26.50
C ASP A 2 36.74 31.07 25.29
N SER A 3 35.70 30.26 25.17
CA SER A 3 34.45 30.16 25.92
C SER A 3 33.98 28.70 25.87
N ASN A 4 33.43 28.30 27.01
CA ASN A 4 32.93 26.99 27.36
C ASN A 4 31.61 26.73 26.60
N ILE A 5 31.68 26.24 25.35
CA ILE A 5 30.50 25.73 24.65
C ILE A 5 30.27 24.30 25.13
N ASN A 6 29.63 24.21 26.29
CA ASN A 6 28.85 23.05 26.69
C ASN A 6 27.89 22.68 25.56
N SER A 7 28.29 21.78 24.67
CA SER A 7 27.36 20.97 23.91
C SER A 7 26.69 20.04 24.92
N LYS A 8 25.69 20.57 25.63
CA LYS A 8 24.65 19.76 26.23
C LYS A 8 24.00 19.00 25.08
N THR A 9 24.50 17.81 24.79
CA THR A 9 23.71 16.72 24.25
C THR A 9 22.65 16.41 25.31
N THR A 10 21.60 17.22 25.32
CA THR A 10 20.33 16.83 25.92
C THR A 10 19.86 15.64 25.11
N GLU A 11 20.31 14.44 25.51
CA GLU A 11 19.51 13.24 25.36
C GLU A 11 18.19 13.54 26.06
N GLU A 12 17.26 14.08 25.30
CA GLU A 12 15.88 14.23 25.72
C GLU A 12 15.42 12.81 26.03
N LYS A 13 15.29 12.47 27.32
CA LYS A 13 14.69 11.21 27.78
C LYS A 13 13.28 11.18 27.22
N THR A 14 13.13 10.68 26.00
CA THR A 14 11.84 10.52 25.37
C THR A 14 11.13 9.44 26.16
N GLY A 15 10.23 9.87 27.05
CA GLY A 15 9.41 8.95 27.81
C GLY A 15 8.69 8.01 26.85
N TYR A 16 8.53 6.75 27.25
CA TYR A 16 7.83 5.72 26.46
C TYR A 16 6.50 6.21 25.88
N LEU A 17 5.74 7.01 26.65
CA LEU A 17 4.48 7.63 26.22
C LEU A 17 4.66 8.66 25.09
N THR A 18 5.75 9.42 25.08
CA THR A 18 6.05 10.40 24.02
C THR A 18 6.41 9.69 22.72
N LEU A 19 7.16 8.59 22.80
CA LEU A 19 7.46 7.73 21.65
C LEU A 19 6.19 7.11 21.08
N ILE A 20 5.33 6.53 21.92
CA ILE A 20 4.03 5.98 21.49
C ILE A 20 3.23 7.05 20.76
N ARG A 21 3.11 8.26 21.32
CA ARG A 21 2.33 9.34 20.70
C ARG A 21 2.87 9.73 19.32
N LYS A 22 4.20 9.71 19.13
CA LYS A 22 4.85 10.04 17.85
C LYS A 22 4.71 8.92 16.81
N LEU A 23 4.81 7.67 17.25
CA LEU A 23 4.68 6.47 16.41
C LEU A 23 3.23 6.11 16.09
N TRP A 24 2.27 6.57 16.90
CA TRP A 24 0.86 6.21 16.79
C TRP A 24 0.28 6.43 15.38
N PHE A 25 0.58 7.57 14.75
CA PHE A 25 0.09 7.85 13.40
C PHE A 25 0.69 6.91 12.36
N HIS A 26 1.99 6.62 12.44
CA HIS A 26 2.64 5.66 11.53
C HIS A 26 2.08 4.25 11.72
N PHE A 27 1.84 3.86 12.97
CA PHE A 27 1.19 2.60 13.31
C PHE A 27 -0.20 2.49 12.70
N LEU A 28 -1.04 3.53 12.83
CA LEU A 28 -2.39 3.53 12.27
C LEU A 28 -2.39 3.39 10.75
N ILE A 29 -1.52 4.12 10.06
CA ILE A 29 -1.46 4.08 8.60
C ILE A 29 -1.02 2.69 8.13
N TYR A 30 0.02 2.12 8.75
CA TYR A 30 0.50 0.77 8.40
C TYR A 30 -0.56 -0.31 8.66
N ASN A 31 -1.27 -0.23 9.79
CA ASN A 31 -2.35 -1.18 10.10
C ASN A 31 -3.53 -1.05 9.15
N THR A 32 -3.90 0.17 8.74
CA THR A 32 -4.99 0.39 7.77
C THR A 32 -4.66 -0.29 6.45
N TRP A 33 -3.41 -0.18 6.00
CA TRP A 33 -2.94 -0.87 4.81
C TRP A 33 -2.97 -2.40 4.99
N ALA A 34 -2.37 -2.92 6.06
CA ALA A 34 -2.30 -4.36 6.33
C ALA A 34 -3.71 -4.97 6.45
N PHE A 35 -4.64 -4.27 7.09
CA PHE A 35 -6.04 -4.65 7.17
C PHE A 35 -6.71 -4.72 5.80
N THR A 36 -6.49 -3.71 4.96
CA THR A 36 -7.04 -3.68 3.60
C THR A 36 -6.49 -4.81 2.74
N ALA A 37 -5.18 -5.08 2.80
CA ALA A 37 -4.56 -6.19 2.09
C ALA A 37 -5.13 -7.54 2.58
N SER A 38 -5.25 -7.72 3.89
CA SER A 38 -5.80 -8.95 4.49
C SER A 38 -7.25 -9.18 4.06
N MET A 39 -8.08 -8.12 4.08
CA MET A 39 -9.45 -8.18 3.58
C MET A 39 -9.50 -8.59 2.12
N PHE A 40 -8.60 -8.09 1.28
CA PHE A 40 -8.56 -8.47 -0.13
C PHE A 40 -8.23 -9.97 -0.31
N PHE A 41 -7.25 -10.49 0.45
CA PHE A 41 -6.88 -11.91 0.40
C PHE A 41 -7.99 -12.83 0.90
N ILE A 42 -8.64 -12.49 2.02
CA ILE A 42 -9.75 -13.29 2.58
C ILE A 42 -10.92 -13.33 1.60
N ASN A 43 -11.20 -12.22 0.92
CA ASN A 43 -12.29 -12.10 -0.04
C ASN A 43 -11.95 -12.63 -1.45
N MET A 44 -10.80 -13.30 -1.65
CA MET A 44 -10.44 -13.88 -2.95
C MET A 44 -11.48 -14.85 -3.51
N VAL A 45 -12.08 -15.68 -2.63
CA VAL A 45 -13.13 -16.62 -3.04
C VAL A 45 -14.38 -15.86 -3.52
N ILE A 46 -14.74 -14.78 -2.82
CA ILE A 46 -15.88 -13.94 -3.18
C ILE A 46 -15.60 -13.19 -4.48
N LEU A 47 -14.37 -12.69 -4.68
CA LEU A 47 -13.95 -12.06 -5.94
C LEU A 47 -14.09 -13.02 -7.12
N SER A 48 -13.72 -14.30 -6.95
CA SER A 48 -13.93 -15.32 -7.98
C SER A 48 -15.41 -15.44 -8.37
N SER A 49 -16.31 -15.46 -7.37
CA SER A 49 -17.76 -15.56 -7.63
C SER A 49 -18.37 -14.31 -8.28
N ILE A 50 -17.79 -13.13 -8.05
CA ILE A 50 -18.20 -11.87 -8.71
C ILE A 50 -17.73 -11.81 -10.16
N MET A 51 -16.57 -12.40 -10.46
CA MET A 51 -16.04 -12.41 -11.83
C MET A 51 -16.74 -13.49 -12.67
N TRP A 52 -16.80 -14.71 -12.14
CA TRP A 52 -17.31 -15.90 -12.80
C TRP A 52 -18.33 -16.60 -11.89
N PRO A 53 -19.60 -16.15 -11.88
CA PRO A 53 -20.61 -16.68 -10.95
C PRO A 53 -21.01 -18.13 -11.22
N THR A 54 -20.79 -18.65 -12.44
CA THR A 54 -21.11 -20.03 -12.82
C THR A 54 -19.97 -21.02 -12.61
N ASP A 55 -18.74 -20.52 -12.44
CA ASP A 55 -17.53 -21.34 -12.49
C ASP A 55 -16.96 -21.52 -11.09
N THR A 56 -16.16 -22.57 -10.90
CA THR A 56 -15.55 -22.85 -9.59
C THR A 56 -14.23 -22.12 -9.43
N LEU A 57 -13.81 -21.87 -8.18
CA LEU A 57 -12.51 -21.25 -7.90
C LEU A 57 -11.32 -21.99 -8.54
N SER A 58 -11.42 -23.33 -8.65
CA SER A 58 -10.37 -24.13 -9.27
C SER A 58 -10.16 -23.80 -10.74
N ASP A 59 -11.24 -23.47 -11.46
CA ASP A 59 -11.22 -23.21 -12.90
C ASP A 59 -10.44 -21.92 -13.23
N HIS A 60 -10.46 -20.94 -12.32
CA HIS A 60 -9.82 -19.63 -12.49
C HIS A 60 -8.69 -19.33 -11.48
N SER A 61 -8.13 -20.39 -10.87
CA SER A 61 -7.03 -20.26 -9.92
C SER A 61 -5.77 -19.66 -10.56
N GLY A 62 -5.55 -19.90 -11.86
CA GLY A 62 -4.47 -19.31 -12.64
C GLY A 62 -4.60 -17.81 -12.81
N GLU A 63 -5.79 -17.32 -13.14
CA GLU A 63 -6.11 -15.91 -13.36
C GLU A 63 -5.98 -15.12 -12.05
N LEU A 64 -6.46 -15.67 -10.94
CA LEU A 64 -6.25 -15.08 -9.62
C LEU A 64 -4.77 -15.07 -9.23
N GLY A 65 -4.03 -16.12 -9.59
CA GLY A 65 -2.57 -16.18 -9.45
C GLY A 65 -1.86 -15.09 -10.25
N ILE A 66 -2.28 -14.84 -11.49
CA ILE A 66 -1.78 -13.74 -12.33
C ILE A 66 -2.11 -12.40 -11.67
N LEU A 67 -3.33 -12.23 -11.17
CA LEU A 67 -3.78 -10.99 -10.54
C LEU A 67 -2.91 -10.61 -9.34
N ILE A 68 -2.64 -11.56 -8.44
CA ILE A 68 -1.75 -11.31 -7.28
C ILE A 68 -0.29 -11.24 -7.71
N GLY A 69 0.18 -12.18 -8.52
CA GLY A 69 1.58 -12.28 -8.92
C GLY A 69 2.05 -11.00 -9.62
N THR A 70 1.30 -10.54 -10.62
CA THR A 70 1.62 -9.29 -11.32
C THR A 70 1.53 -8.08 -10.40
N SER A 71 0.56 -8.04 -9.48
CA SER A 71 0.47 -7.01 -8.44
C SER A 71 1.74 -6.95 -7.58
N MET A 72 2.30 -8.09 -7.16
CA MET A 72 3.55 -8.13 -6.39
C MET A 72 4.75 -7.61 -7.18
N TYR A 73 4.85 -7.95 -8.47
CA TYR A 73 5.90 -7.39 -9.34
C TYR A 73 5.79 -5.88 -9.45
N ILE A 74 4.58 -5.34 -9.66
CA ILE A 74 4.35 -3.90 -9.74
C ILE A 74 4.71 -3.21 -8.42
N ILE A 75 4.40 -3.80 -7.25
CA ILE A 75 4.83 -3.26 -5.95
C ILE A 75 6.35 -3.10 -5.90
N ALA A 76 7.10 -4.12 -6.32
CA ALA A 76 8.56 -4.10 -6.30
C ALA A 76 9.14 -3.03 -7.24
N PHE A 77 8.67 -2.98 -8.49
CA PHE A 77 9.11 -1.97 -9.46
C PHE A 77 8.77 -0.54 -9.00
N SER A 78 7.55 -0.37 -8.49
CA SER A 78 7.10 0.91 -7.98
C SER A 78 7.91 1.35 -6.76
N GLY A 79 8.26 0.43 -5.86
CA GLY A 79 9.10 0.73 -4.69
C GLY A 79 10.44 1.36 -5.07
N ILE A 80 11.08 0.87 -6.13
CA ILE A 80 12.32 1.44 -6.69
C ILE A 80 12.05 2.84 -7.27
N PHE A 81 10.99 2.98 -8.06
CA PHE A 81 10.61 4.25 -8.69
C PHE A 81 10.33 5.36 -7.66
N PHE A 82 9.52 5.07 -6.64
CA PHE A 82 9.22 6.02 -5.58
C PHE A 82 10.42 6.27 -4.67
N GLY A 83 11.31 5.30 -4.49
CA GLY A 83 12.59 5.51 -3.80
C GLY A 83 13.42 6.60 -4.47
N PHE A 84 13.57 6.51 -5.79
CA PHE A 84 14.25 7.55 -6.57
C PHE A 84 13.55 8.91 -6.52
N LEU A 85 12.20 8.93 -6.55
CA LEU A 85 11.43 10.17 -6.41
C LEU A 85 11.56 10.79 -5.01
N ALA A 86 11.69 9.97 -3.96
CA ALA A 86 11.81 10.40 -2.57
C ALA A 86 13.08 11.22 -2.30
N ASP A 87 14.11 11.05 -3.12
CA ASP A 87 15.35 11.80 -3.03
C ASP A 87 15.24 13.21 -3.63
N ARG A 88 14.27 13.43 -4.54
CA ARG A 88 14.09 14.70 -5.26
C ARG A 88 12.88 15.50 -4.79
N PHE A 89 11.89 14.84 -4.21
CA PHE A 89 10.62 15.44 -3.79
C PHE A 89 10.34 15.19 -2.31
N SER A 90 9.40 15.96 -1.76
CA SER A 90 8.97 15.77 -0.37
C SER A 90 8.26 14.41 -0.20
N ARG A 91 8.82 13.57 0.67
CA ARG A 91 8.29 12.24 1.01
C ARG A 91 6.83 12.28 1.47
N ILE A 92 6.46 13.29 2.25
CA ILE A 92 5.09 13.50 2.75
C ILE A 92 4.11 13.71 1.58
N LYS A 93 4.48 14.53 0.59
CA LYS A 93 3.63 14.78 -0.58
C LYS A 93 3.47 13.54 -1.45
N LEU A 94 4.57 12.81 -1.66
CA LEU A 94 4.54 11.56 -2.42
C LEU A 94 3.66 10.50 -1.76
N MET A 95 3.74 10.39 -0.42
CA MET A 95 2.95 9.45 0.36
C MET A 95 1.46 9.76 0.25
N ALA A 96 1.07 11.04 0.43
CA ALA A 96 -0.32 11.46 0.27
C ALA A 96 -0.87 11.18 -1.15
N ILE A 97 -0.08 11.43 -2.19
CA ILE A 97 -0.48 11.12 -3.58
C ILE A 97 -0.67 9.61 -3.77
N ALA A 98 0.27 8.79 -3.27
CA ALA A 98 0.18 7.34 -3.37
C ALA A 98 -1.08 6.81 -2.67
N GLU A 99 -1.39 7.31 -1.47
CA GLU A 99 -2.58 6.92 -0.70
C GLU A 99 -3.88 7.34 -1.39
N ILE A 100 -3.94 8.52 -2.00
CA ILE A 100 -5.10 8.95 -2.79
C ILE A 100 -5.33 8.01 -3.98
N ILE A 101 -4.27 7.68 -4.73
CA ILE A 101 -4.37 6.76 -5.87
C ILE A 101 -4.79 5.35 -5.39
N PHE A 102 -4.26 4.89 -4.26
CA PHE A 102 -4.64 3.60 -3.66
C PHE A 102 -6.13 3.57 -3.27
N ALA A 103 -6.59 4.57 -2.52
CA ALA A 103 -7.98 4.68 -2.08
C ALA A 103 -8.95 4.80 -3.26
N PHE A 104 -8.59 5.59 -4.28
CA PHE A 104 -9.41 5.75 -5.47
C PHE A 104 -9.50 4.46 -6.28
N GLY A 105 -8.39 3.74 -6.45
CA GLY A 105 -8.39 2.43 -7.10
C GLY A 105 -9.21 1.38 -6.34
N LEU A 106 -9.25 1.45 -5.00
CA LEU A 106 -10.10 0.58 -4.19
C LEU A 106 -11.58 0.96 -4.30
N PHE A 107 -11.87 2.26 -4.29
CA PHE A 107 -13.23 2.79 -4.43
C PHE A 107 -13.84 2.40 -5.78
N ILE A 108 -13.10 2.59 -6.89
CA ILE A 108 -13.56 2.20 -8.23
C ILE A 108 -13.80 0.68 -8.33
N ASN A 109 -12.96 -0.15 -7.67
CA ASN A 109 -13.18 -1.60 -7.64
C ASN A 109 -14.57 -1.98 -7.09
N GLY A 110 -15.15 -1.17 -6.19
CA GLY A 110 -16.49 -1.38 -5.67
C GLY A 110 -17.63 -1.16 -6.68
N PHE A 111 -17.35 -0.54 -7.83
CA PHE A 111 -18.34 -0.27 -8.89
C PHE A 111 -18.13 -1.13 -10.14
N VAL A 112 -17.25 -2.13 -10.08
CA VAL A 112 -17.01 -3.00 -11.23
C VAL A 112 -18.23 -3.90 -11.46
N PRO A 113 -18.70 -4.04 -12.72
CA PRO A 113 -19.86 -4.89 -13.02
C PRO A 113 -19.57 -6.38 -12.75
N ASP A 114 -20.54 -7.03 -12.11
CA ASP A 114 -20.53 -8.45 -11.77
C ASP A 114 -20.87 -9.31 -13.01
N GLY A 115 -20.31 -10.51 -13.09
CA GLY A 115 -20.74 -11.58 -13.98
C GLY A 115 -20.32 -11.45 -15.44
N GLN A 116 -19.37 -10.57 -15.77
CA GLN A 116 -18.86 -10.41 -17.14
C GLN A 116 -17.58 -11.23 -17.42
N GLY A 117 -17.24 -12.18 -16.54
CA GLY A 117 -16.10 -13.08 -16.69
C GLY A 117 -14.79 -12.32 -16.91
N SER A 118 -14.17 -12.54 -18.08
CA SER A 118 -12.90 -11.93 -18.46
C SER A 118 -12.91 -10.40 -18.49
N ILE A 119 -14.06 -9.76 -18.75
CA ILE A 119 -14.15 -8.28 -18.74
C ILE A 119 -14.00 -7.77 -17.31
N THR A 120 -14.79 -8.32 -16.38
CA THR A 120 -14.71 -8.01 -14.94
C THR A 120 -13.31 -8.28 -14.41
N PHE A 121 -12.71 -9.43 -14.77
CA PHE A 121 -11.34 -9.77 -14.40
C PHE A 121 -10.32 -8.72 -14.87
N ASN A 122 -10.36 -8.33 -16.13
CA ASN A 122 -9.40 -7.36 -16.68
C ASN A 122 -9.52 -5.98 -16.01
N ILE A 123 -10.75 -5.54 -15.68
CA ILE A 123 -10.97 -4.30 -14.94
C ILE A 123 -10.34 -4.42 -13.54
N PHE A 124 -10.61 -5.52 -12.82
CA PHE A 124 -10.01 -5.79 -11.51
C PHE A 124 -8.49 -5.86 -11.58
N LEU A 125 -7.93 -6.48 -12.61
CA LEU A 125 -6.49 -6.57 -12.83
C LEU A 125 -5.89 -5.19 -12.99
N ILE A 126 -6.40 -4.36 -13.90
CA ILE A 126 -5.90 -2.99 -14.14
C ILE A 126 -5.97 -2.16 -12.85
N LEU A 127 -7.10 -2.20 -12.14
CA LEU A 127 -7.25 -1.48 -10.88
C LEU A 127 -6.35 -2.06 -9.78
N SER A 128 -6.08 -3.36 -9.79
CA SER A 128 -5.11 -3.99 -8.90
C SER A 128 -3.69 -3.51 -9.18
N LEU A 129 -3.29 -3.38 -10.45
CA LEU A 129 -1.98 -2.86 -10.83
C LEU A 129 -1.81 -1.39 -10.40
N ILE A 130 -2.83 -0.55 -10.61
CA ILE A 130 -2.81 0.85 -10.16
C ILE A 130 -2.64 0.94 -8.63
N ARG A 131 -3.42 0.17 -7.87
CA ARG A 131 -3.29 0.11 -6.40
C ARG A 131 -1.92 -0.40 -5.97
N SER A 132 -1.45 -1.47 -6.59
CA SER A 132 -0.15 -2.09 -6.31
C SER A 132 1.01 -1.15 -6.59
N PHE A 133 0.90 -0.33 -7.63
CA PHE A 133 1.85 0.73 -7.89
C PHE A 133 1.89 1.73 -6.73
N SER A 134 0.74 2.20 -6.24
CA SER A 134 0.71 3.06 -5.05
C SER A 134 1.29 2.43 -3.78
N ILE A 135 1.06 1.14 -3.56
CA ILE A 135 1.59 0.41 -2.40
C ILE A 135 3.12 0.42 -2.39
N GLY A 136 3.77 0.23 -3.55
CA GLY A 136 5.22 0.31 -3.65
C GLY A 136 5.76 1.66 -3.15
N GLY A 137 5.07 2.75 -3.46
CA GLY A 137 5.40 4.07 -2.94
C GLY A 137 5.26 4.19 -1.43
N PHE A 138 4.15 3.71 -0.87
CA PHE A 138 3.91 3.73 0.56
C PHE A 138 5.02 3.00 1.36
N LEU A 139 5.39 1.79 0.93
CA LEU A 139 6.42 0.98 1.61
C LEU A 139 7.79 1.65 1.61
N THR A 140 8.20 2.27 0.50
CA THR A 140 9.51 2.92 0.42
C THR A 140 9.56 4.24 1.19
N LEU A 141 8.48 5.00 1.20
CA LEU A 141 8.44 6.34 1.81
C LEU A 141 8.39 6.31 3.34
N ASN A 142 7.83 5.25 3.93
CA ASN A 142 7.64 5.11 5.37
C ASN A 142 8.90 4.60 6.12
N ASN A 143 9.90 4.07 5.42
CA ASN A 143 11.01 3.31 6.01
C ASN A 143 12.24 4.15 6.49
N PHE A 144 12.22 5.48 6.45
CA PHE A 144 13.45 6.29 6.62
C PHE A 144 13.35 7.43 7.64
N THR A 145 12.46 7.33 8.62
CA THR A 145 12.39 8.28 9.75
C THR A 145 13.11 7.77 10.99
N CYS A 146 14.28 7.15 10.81
CA CYS A 146 15.28 6.96 11.88
C CYS A 146 16.28 8.11 11.87
#